data_AF-A0A2E2FGU3-F1
#
_entry.id   AF-A0A2E2FGU3-F1
#
_cell.length_a   1.000
_cell.length_b   1.000
_cell.length_c   1.000
_cell.angle_alpha   90.00
_cell.angle_beta   90.00
_cell.angle_gamma   90.00
#
_symmetry.space_group_name_H-M   'P 1'
#
loop_
_entity.id
_entity.type
_entity.pdbx_description
1 polymer ?
#
loop_
_entity_poly.entity_id
_entity_poly.type
_entity_poly.pdbx_seq_one_letter_code
_entity_poly.pdbx_strand_id
1 'polypeptide(L)'
;MGKNYKAQSTPKRKYISFSFKQLLFSIGALAVLSGCSSEKDCSSFHEGEYSYTKDSDVRILRTGNVQKEYSLTDDWMEVTEIHWTDDCSYYLTLKSTTHPDGTTFKQGDTMWVEITATDGDRYEFSAALGDQVYNNTMIKID
;
A
#
# COMPACT_ATOMS: atom_id res chain seq x y z
N MET A 1 13.03 37.98 -48.92
CA MET A 1 13.43 36.59 -48.59
C MET A 1 12.34 35.67 -49.13
N GLY A 2 12.47 34.81 -50.16
CA GLY A 2 13.55 33.87 -50.52
C GLY A 2 13.64 32.77 -49.44
N LYS A 3 13.25 31.50 -49.59
CA LYS A 3 13.28 30.57 -50.74
C LYS A 3 12.20 29.47 -50.56
N ASN A 4 11.43 29.18 -51.60
CA ASN A 4 11.37 27.91 -52.37
C ASN A 4 11.25 26.60 -51.57
N TYR A 5 10.05 26.02 -51.61
CA TYR A 5 9.79 24.61 -51.33
C TYR A 5 10.21 23.77 -52.54
N LYS A 6 11.03 22.74 -52.32
CA LYS A 6 11.22 21.63 -53.26
C LYS A 6 10.81 20.33 -52.56
N ALA A 7 9.74 19.71 -53.07
CA ALA A 7 9.46 18.30 -52.86
C ALA A 7 10.28 17.51 -53.89
N GLN A 8 11.05 16.49 -53.47
CA GLN A 8 11.40 15.42 -54.41
C GLN A 8 11.83 14.09 -53.75
N SER A 9 11.12 13.06 -54.20
CA SER A 9 11.50 11.66 -54.46
C SER A 9 11.94 10.76 -53.31
N THR A 10 11.02 9.85 -52.98
CA THR A 10 11.28 8.52 -52.42
C THR A 10 12.17 7.67 -53.35
N PRO A 11 13.19 6.97 -52.83
CA PRO A 11 13.91 5.97 -53.59
C PRO A 11 13.15 4.63 -53.65
N LYS A 12 13.10 4.07 -54.86
CA LYS A 12 12.49 2.79 -55.22
C LYS A 12 13.17 1.59 -54.53
N ARG A 13 12.35 0.62 -54.08
CA ARG A 13 12.78 -0.72 -53.65
C ARG A 13 13.65 -1.39 -54.73
N LYS A 14 14.85 -1.82 -54.36
CA LYS A 14 15.57 -2.90 -55.03
C LYS A 14 15.46 -4.15 -54.16
N TYR A 15 14.80 -5.18 -54.68
CA TYR A 15 14.82 -6.51 -54.10
C TYR A 15 16.17 -7.14 -54.43
N ILE A 16 16.98 -7.38 -53.40
CA ILE A 16 18.16 -8.23 -53.49
C ILE A 16 17.69 -9.63 -53.09
N SER A 17 17.72 -10.58 -54.02
CA SER A 17 17.52 -11.99 -53.72
C SER A 17 18.73 -12.50 -52.95
N PHE A 18 18.56 -12.85 -51.68
CA PHE A 18 19.60 -13.53 -50.92
C PHE A 18 19.23 -15.01 -50.75
N SER A 19 20.15 -15.84 -51.22
CA SER A 19 20.09 -17.29 -51.27
C SER A 19 20.18 -17.91 -49.87
N PHE A 20 19.41 -18.98 -49.67
CA PHE A 20 19.39 -19.85 -48.50
C PHE A 20 20.78 -20.41 -48.19
N LYS A 21 21.44 -19.92 -47.14
CA LYS A 21 22.44 -20.69 -46.38
C LYS A 21 22.31 -20.40 -44.89
N GLN A 22 22.15 -21.49 -44.13
CA GLN A 22 22.05 -21.55 -42.69
C GLN A 22 23.18 -20.78 -42.01
N LEU A 23 22.84 -19.92 -41.05
CA LEU A 23 23.74 -19.57 -39.95
C LEU A 23 22.94 -19.53 -38.65
N LEU A 24 23.32 -20.45 -37.78
CA LEU A 24 22.87 -20.68 -36.41
C LEU A 24 23.34 -19.55 -35.46
N PHE A 25 22.64 -19.46 -34.32
CA PHE A 25 22.99 -18.70 -33.09
C PHE A 25 22.96 -17.16 -33.23
N SER A 26 22.06 -16.43 -32.57
CA SER A 26 21.92 -16.41 -31.12
C SER A 26 20.52 -15.89 -30.74
N ILE A 27 19.73 -16.73 -30.07
CA ILE A 27 18.54 -16.28 -29.35
C ILE A 27 19.08 -15.51 -28.15
N GLY A 28 19.05 -14.17 -28.24
CA GLY A 28 19.34 -13.31 -27.11
C GLY A 28 18.34 -13.61 -26.01
N ALA A 29 18.84 -14.22 -24.93
CA ALA A 29 18.08 -14.44 -23.72
C ALA A 29 17.66 -13.08 -23.17
N LEU A 30 16.42 -12.68 -23.45
CA LEU A 30 15.76 -11.60 -22.74
C LEU A 30 15.46 -12.14 -21.35
N ALA A 31 16.44 -12.02 -20.45
CA ALA A 31 16.26 -12.29 -19.03
C ALA A 31 15.24 -11.27 -18.51
N VAL A 32 13.98 -11.68 -18.48
CA VAL A 32 12.92 -10.96 -17.78
C VAL A 32 13.29 -11.09 -16.30
N LEU A 33 13.99 -10.09 -15.77
CA LEU A 33 14.11 -9.90 -14.33
C LEU A 33 12.74 -9.47 -13.83
N SER A 34 11.83 -10.44 -13.71
CA SER A 34 10.69 -10.33 -12.82
C SER A 34 11.28 -10.23 -11.42
N GLY A 35 11.52 -8.99 -10.97
CA GLY A 35 11.85 -8.75 -9.58
C GLY A 35 10.74 -9.38 -8.75
N CYS A 36 11.06 -10.42 -7.99
CA CYS A 36 10.22 -10.89 -6.91
C CYS A 36 10.17 -9.76 -5.89
N SER A 37 9.29 -8.77 -6.11
CA SER A 37 8.76 -8.00 -5.00
C SER A 37 7.96 -9.00 -4.20
N SER A 38 8.47 -9.40 -3.04
CA SER A 38 7.62 -10.06 -2.05
C SER A 38 6.43 -9.14 -1.82
N GLU A 39 5.25 -9.59 -2.24
CA GLU A 39 4.00 -8.87 -2.02
C GLU A 39 3.79 -8.74 -0.51
N LYS A 40 3.42 -7.54 -0.05
CA LYS A 40 3.12 -7.29 1.37
C LYS A 40 1.86 -8.07 1.74
N ASP A 41 1.95 -9.00 2.70
CA ASP A 41 0.80 -9.79 3.16
C ASP A 41 -0.01 -8.98 4.19
N CYS A 42 -0.85 -8.08 3.69
CA CYS A 42 -1.70 -7.24 4.53
C CYS A 42 -2.93 -7.99 5.05
N SER A 43 -3.42 -8.97 4.28
CA SER A 43 -4.57 -9.81 4.65
C SER A 43 -4.43 -10.45 6.04
N SER A 44 -3.21 -10.85 6.40
CA SER A 44 -2.88 -11.42 7.72
C SER A 44 -3.11 -10.46 8.89
N PHE A 45 -3.23 -9.15 8.61
CA PHE A 45 -3.42 -8.07 9.58
C PHE A 45 -4.86 -7.48 9.61
N HIS A 46 -5.81 -8.10 8.91
CA HIS A 46 -7.21 -7.66 8.94
C HIS A 46 -7.88 -7.97 10.28
N GLU A 47 -7.46 -9.05 10.94
CA GLU A 47 -7.96 -9.49 12.24
C GLU A 47 -6.82 -9.83 13.20
N GLY A 48 -7.09 -9.69 14.50
CA GLY A 48 -6.16 -10.02 15.58
C GLY A 48 -6.06 -8.92 16.64
N GLU A 49 -5.19 -9.14 17.61
CA GLU A 49 -4.83 -8.15 18.62
C GLU A 49 -3.45 -7.56 18.34
N TYR A 50 -3.33 -6.25 18.53
CA TYR A 50 -2.13 -5.48 18.22
C TYR A 50 -1.69 -4.59 19.37
N SER A 51 -0.43 -4.19 19.31
CA SER A 51 0.19 -3.19 20.18
C SER A 51 1.15 -2.31 19.38
N TYR A 52 1.39 -1.07 19.82
CA TYR A 52 2.39 -0.20 19.19
C TYR A 52 3.83 -0.59 19.56
N THR A 53 4.02 -1.15 20.76
CA THR A 53 5.29 -1.70 21.26
C THR A 53 4.99 -2.92 22.12
N LYS A 54 6.01 -3.78 22.34
CA LYS A 54 5.86 -4.99 23.16
C LYS A 54 5.34 -4.71 24.58
N ASP A 55 5.71 -3.56 25.14
CA ASP A 55 5.39 -3.15 26.50
C ASP A 55 4.31 -2.04 26.54
N SER A 56 3.64 -1.76 25.43
CA SER A 56 2.58 -0.75 25.40
C SER A 56 1.41 -1.20 26.28
N ASP A 57 0.83 -0.28 27.05
CA ASP A 57 -0.43 -0.51 27.75
C ASP A 57 -1.65 -0.36 26.83
N VAL A 58 -1.45 0.02 25.56
CA VAL A 58 -2.53 0.14 24.57
C VAL A 58 -2.66 -1.17 23.79
N ARG A 59 -3.91 -1.61 23.62
CA ARG A 59 -4.29 -2.75 22.79
C ARG A 59 -5.27 -2.32 21.72
N ILE A 60 -5.09 -2.89 20.53
CA ILE A 60 -5.97 -2.70 19.39
C ILE A 60 -6.51 -4.08 19.01
N LEU A 61 -7.80 -4.31 19.22
CA LEU A 61 -8.47 -5.55 18.83
C LEU A 61 -9.27 -5.34 17.55
N ARG A 62 -9.00 -6.14 16.52
CA ARG A 62 -9.76 -6.15 15.26
C ARG A 62 -10.51 -7.45 15.07
N THR A 63 -11.79 -7.34 14.75
CA THR A 63 -12.65 -8.49 14.42
C THR A 63 -13.67 -8.06 13.38
N GLY A 64 -13.63 -8.65 12.18
CA GLY A 64 -14.39 -8.19 11.02
C GLY A 64 -14.16 -6.69 10.75
N ASN A 65 -15.24 -5.91 10.70
CA ASN A 65 -15.21 -4.49 10.38
C ASN A 65 -15.16 -3.59 11.63
N VAL A 66 -14.74 -4.10 12.77
CA VAL A 66 -14.68 -3.33 14.02
C VAL A 66 -13.27 -3.38 14.59
N GLN A 67 -12.76 -2.21 14.97
CA GLN A 67 -11.56 -2.05 15.78
C GLN A 67 -11.92 -1.41 17.12
N LYS A 68 -11.36 -1.97 18.20
CA LYS A 68 -11.39 -1.38 19.54
C LYS A 68 -9.98 -1.08 19.98
N GLU A 69 -9.71 0.16 20.36
CA GLU A 69 -8.44 0.57 20.95
C GLU A 69 -8.67 0.95 22.40
N TYR A 70 -7.92 0.37 23.33
CA TYR A 70 -8.15 0.57 24.77
C TYR A 70 -6.86 0.48 25.57
N SER A 71 -6.86 1.11 26.75
CA SER A 71 -5.78 0.99 27.72
C SER A 71 -5.99 -0.20 28.66
N LEU A 72 -4.90 -0.86 29.02
CA LEU A 72 -4.85 -1.93 30.02
C LEU A 72 -4.76 -1.37 31.45
N THR A 73 -4.35 -0.11 31.60
CA THR A 73 -4.09 0.54 32.90
C THR A 73 -5.08 1.65 33.21
N ASP A 74 -5.60 2.31 32.19
CA ASP A 74 -6.53 3.44 32.30
C ASP A 74 -7.92 3.06 31.78
N ASP A 75 -8.95 3.74 32.26
CA ASP A 75 -10.33 3.54 31.83
C ASP A 75 -10.65 4.36 30.58
N TRP A 76 -9.98 4.04 29.46
CA TRP A 76 -10.34 4.61 28.16
C TRP A 76 -10.42 3.56 27.04
N MET A 77 -11.37 3.79 26.13
CA MET A 77 -11.61 2.97 24.94
C MET A 77 -12.15 3.81 23.80
N GLU A 78 -11.70 3.49 22.59
CA GLU A 78 -12.22 3.96 21.32
C GLU A 78 -12.76 2.77 20.51
N VAL A 79 -13.88 2.98 19.84
CA VAL A 79 -14.48 1.99 18.93
C VAL A 79 -14.61 2.63 17.56
N THR A 80 -13.97 2.02 16.57
CA THR A 80 -13.96 2.46 15.18
C THR A 80 -14.55 1.38 14.28
N GLU A 81 -15.28 1.79 13.25
CA GLU A 81 -15.64 0.92 12.13
C GLU A 81 -14.51 0.94 11.10
N ILE A 82 -14.14 -0.23 10.60
CA ILE A 82 -13.16 -0.42 9.53
C ILE A 82 -13.90 -0.62 8.21
N HIS A 83 -13.47 0.08 7.17
CA HIS A 83 -13.87 -0.18 5.79
C HIS A 83 -12.65 -0.35 4.90
N TRP A 84 -12.30 -1.60 4.60
CA TRP A 84 -11.22 -1.95 3.68
C TRP A 84 -11.57 -1.53 2.24
N THR A 85 -10.68 -0.76 1.61
CA THR A 85 -10.79 -0.36 0.20
C THR A 85 -10.01 -1.30 -0.71
N ASP A 86 -8.96 -1.90 -0.17
CA ASP A 86 -8.15 -2.96 -0.77
C ASP A 86 -7.49 -3.78 0.35
N ASP A 87 -6.54 -4.65 0.02
CA ASP A 87 -5.92 -5.53 1.01
C ASP A 87 -5.07 -4.77 2.05
N CYS A 88 -4.53 -3.60 1.70
CA CYS A 88 -3.59 -2.86 2.53
C CYS A 88 -4.10 -1.49 2.98
N SER A 89 -5.23 -1.03 2.46
CA SER A 89 -5.76 0.30 2.73
C SER A 89 -7.20 0.24 3.21
N TYR A 90 -7.52 1.09 4.17
CA TYR A 90 -8.83 1.12 4.80
C TYR A 90 -9.15 2.49 5.40
N TYR A 91 -10.42 2.73 5.62
CA TYR A 91 -10.90 3.85 6.42
C TYR A 91 -11.28 3.38 7.83
N LEU A 92 -10.88 4.16 8.84
CA LEU A 92 -11.34 4.06 10.22
C LEU A 92 -12.31 5.20 10.52
N THR A 93 -13.53 4.87 10.90
CA THR A 93 -14.52 5.87 11.34
C THR A 93 -14.75 5.75 12.83
N LEU A 94 -14.48 6.80 13.61
CA LEU A 94 -14.70 6.78 15.06
C LEU A 94 -16.20 6.74 15.37
N LYS A 95 -16.66 5.66 16.00
CA LYS A 95 -18.07 5.47 16.37
C LYS A 95 -18.36 5.93 17.79
N SER A 96 -17.42 5.71 18.71
CA SER A 96 -17.53 6.14 20.10
C SER A 96 -16.17 6.18 20.78
N THR A 97 -16.02 7.04 21.78
CA THR A 97 -14.87 7.10 22.68
C THR A 97 -15.35 7.40 24.09
N THR A 98 -14.72 6.83 25.10
CA THR A 98 -14.95 7.22 26.51
C THR A 98 -14.12 8.44 26.91
N HIS A 99 -13.22 8.91 26.03
CA HIS A 99 -12.30 10.01 26.30
C HIS A 99 -12.26 11.03 25.14
N PRO A 100 -13.38 11.74 24.88
CA PRO A 100 -13.55 12.58 23.69
C PRO A 100 -12.60 13.79 23.62
N ASP A 101 -11.99 14.19 24.72
CA ASP A 101 -11.14 15.39 24.80
C ASP A 101 -9.64 15.08 24.69
N GLY A 102 -9.21 13.80 24.73
CA GLY A 102 -7.78 13.46 24.71
C GLY A 102 -7.15 13.28 23.34
N THR A 103 -7.96 13.31 22.27
CA THR A 103 -7.49 13.18 20.88
C THR A 103 -8.13 14.22 19.97
N THR A 104 -7.48 14.53 18.85
CA THR A 104 -8.06 15.33 17.76
C THR A 104 -9.04 14.53 16.91
N PHE A 105 -9.04 13.20 17.02
CA PHE A 105 -9.96 12.31 16.30
C PHE A 105 -11.32 12.27 17.00
N LYS A 106 -12.33 12.93 16.42
CA LYS A 106 -13.66 13.09 17.04
C LYS A 106 -14.66 12.10 16.50
N GLN A 107 -15.73 11.85 17.25
CA GLN A 107 -16.78 10.93 16.84
C GLN A 107 -17.37 11.36 15.49
N GLY A 108 -17.42 10.43 14.54
CA GLY A 108 -17.82 10.66 13.15
C GLY A 108 -16.67 10.98 12.21
N ASP A 109 -15.49 11.35 12.72
CA ASP A 109 -14.32 11.57 11.89
C ASP A 109 -13.89 10.26 11.22
N THR A 110 -13.30 10.39 10.05
CA THR A 110 -12.78 9.27 9.26
C THR A 110 -11.30 9.50 8.97
N MET A 111 -10.49 8.49 9.27
CA MET A 111 -9.06 8.44 9.03
C MET A 111 -8.78 7.42 7.93
N TRP A 112 -7.99 7.78 6.92
CA TRP A 112 -7.49 6.83 5.93
C TRP A 112 -6.20 6.20 6.45
N VAL A 113 -6.02 4.90 6.26
CA VAL A 113 -4.83 4.16 6.68
C VAL A 113 -4.34 3.27 5.55
N GLU A 114 -3.02 3.23 5.34
CA GLU A 114 -2.34 2.29 4.45
C GLU A 114 -1.24 1.56 5.21
N ILE A 115 -1.23 0.22 5.11
CA ILE A 115 -0.11 -0.63 5.49
C ILE A 115 0.99 -0.48 4.43
N THR A 116 2.12 0.10 4.80
CA THR A 116 3.21 0.44 3.88
C THR A 116 4.27 -0.65 3.77
N ALA A 117 4.48 -1.43 4.84
CA ALA A 117 5.42 -2.55 4.87
C ALA A 117 4.98 -3.62 5.89
N THR A 118 5.38 -4.87 5.66
CA THR A 118 5.08 -6.01 6.55
C THR A 118 6.35 -6.84 6.79
N ASP A 119 6.56 -7.28 8.03
CA ASP A 119 7.66 -8.16 8.43
C ASP A 119 7.23 -9.07 9.58
N GLY A 120 6.94 -10.34 9.29
CA GLY A 120 6.52 -11.32 10.28
C GLY A 120 5.26 -10.90 11.03
N ASP A 121 5.40 -10.62 12.33
CA ASP A 121 4.32 -10.18 13.23
C ASP A 121 4.09 -8.65 13.19
N ARG A 122 4.79 -7.92 12.34
CA ARG A 122 4.79 -6.45 12.31
C ARG A 122 4.32 -5.91 10.99
N TYR A 123 3.73 -4.72 11.06
CA TYR A 123 3.58 -3.87 9.89
C TYR A 123 3.77 -2.40 10.22
N GLU A 124 4.28 -1.66 9.24
CA GLU A 124 4.34 -0.21 9.25
C GLU A 124 3.10 0.34 8.55
N PHE A 125 2.61 1.49 9.00
CA PHE A 125 1.48 2.14 8.38
C PHE A 125 1.62 3.66 8.35
N SER A 126 0.94 4.26 7.36
CA SER A 126 0.69 5.69 7.25
C SER A 126 -0.80 5.93 7.43
N ALA A 127 -1.17 6.87 8.29
CA ALA A 127 -2.54 7.26 8.57
C ALA A 127 -2.75 8.76 8.33
N ALA A 128 -3.84 9.13 7.66
CA ALA A 128 -4.17 10.50 7.32
C ALA A 128 -5.53 10.91 7.90
N LEU A 129 -5.55 12.02 8.64
CA LEU A 129 -6.75 12.67 9.17
C LEU A 129 -6.74 14.15 8.77
N GLY A 130 -7.53 14.50 7.74
CA GLY A 130 -7.45 15.81 7.10
C GLY A 130 -6.06 16.02 6.51
N ASP A 131 -5.39 17.12 6.88
CA ASP A 131 -4.04 17.45 6.43
C ASP A 131 -2.93 16.82 7.30
N GLN A 132 -3.28 16.10 8.37
CA GLN A 132 -2.33 15.49 9.29
C GLN A 132 -2.01 14.07 8.86
N VAL A 133 -0.72 13.72 8.86
CA VAL A 133 -0.23 12.37 8.55
C VAL A 133 0.57 11.84 9.73
N TYR A 134 0.26 10.61 10.12
CA TYR A 134 0.92 9.87 11.20
C TYR A 134 1.53 8.60 10.62
N ASN A 135 2.80 8.35 10.94
CA ASN A 135 3.48 7.11 10.54
C ASN A 135 3.87 6.36 11.81
N ASN A 136 3.54 5.06 11.88
CA ASN A 136 3.87 4.25 13.04
C ASN A 136 3.95 2.76 12.67
N THR A 137 4.25 1.93 13.66
CA THR A 137 4.33 0.47 13.53
C THR A 137 3.32 -0.18 14.46
N MET A 138 2.73 -1.29 14.03
CA MET A 138 1.93 -2.18 14.86
C MET A 138 2.55 -3.57 14.90
N ILE A 139 2.45 -4.21 16.06
CA ILE A 139 2.90 -5.58 16.32
C ILE A 139 1.66 -6.40 16.65
N LYS A 140 1.42 -7.46 15.88
CA LYS A 140 0.41 -8.47 16.17
C LYS A 140 0.89 -9.33 17.34
N ILE A 141 0.05 -9.53 18.35
CA ILE A 141 0.44 -10.23 19.60
C ILE A 141 -0.27 -11.58 19.81
N ASP A 142 -1.22 -11.92 18.94
CA ASP A 142 -2.01 -13.16 18.93
C ASP A 142 -1.95 -13.86 17.56
#